data_AF-A0AAV9AET6-F1
#
_entry.id   AF-A0AAV9AET6-F1
#
_cell.length_a   1.000
_cell.length_b   1.000
_cell.length_c   1.000
_cell.angle_alpha   90.00
_cell.angle_beta   90.00
_cell.angle_gamma   90.00
#
_symmetry.space_group_name_H-M   'P 1'
#
loop_
_entity.id
_entity.type
_entity.pdbx_description
1 polymer ?
#
loop_
_entity_poly.entity_id
_entity_poly.type
_entity_poly.pdbx_seq_one_letter_code
_entity_poly.pdbx_strand_id
1 'polypeptide(L)'
;MSTGIIGGWRLNRTVPGVLLRGVTSSLMFSCLIWNIRGLHDPAKRRALRDMVATHKIQICCIQETKMELVDRPTITELGAGLLDGWSFKGARGAAGGILICWNSSLWRAVEQSVGNFSLSILMEDLQSGGRWCCSSIYGPNEDAEREILWHELSTIRARWSAPVAFMGDFNVIRRMEERNRTGYASPAMNTFSDWIEEEGLIDLPISNHEFTWSNMREEPSLARLDRALIDEEWEEMYPNCGVRGLPRVTSDHVPLLLESSSTARRPRGPFRFESWWCEVEGVEGLIRQSWDASASGLRGARRVAFKLRRLKRVLRQWSRTVRAARTEKKCGLLQDILRLDREEEQATLSEDDRAARYWRQGLGGTGRHPEQPHDAFQAHLQQTTGMEAGVGGPGTATPQLRAAHSLGGPVRGDRNLPGNREGRRRQSTRPRRIQLNVLPKILVHSKTGRGGYV
;
A
#
# COMPACT_ATOMS: atom_id res chain seq x y z
N MET A 1 57.36 -33.13 51.59
CA MET A 1 56.85 -31.77 51.82
C MET A 1 55.78 -31.54 50.75
N SER A 2 54.52 -31.88 51.04
CA SER A 2 53.49 -30.95 51.57
C SER A 2 53.23 -29.84 50.54
N THR A 3 52.08 -29.65 49.88
CA THR A 3 50.63 -29.85 50.16
C THR A 3 49.92 -29.57 48.81
N GLY A 4 48.98 -30.36 48.28
CA GLY A 4 47.53 -30.36 48.60
C GLY A 4 46.74 -29.42 47.64
N ILE A 5 45.55 -29.68 47.10
CA ILE A 5 44.53 -30.73 47.18
C ILE A 5 43.71 -30.65 45.86
N ILE A 6 43.37 -31.81 45.30
CA ILE A 6 42.31 -32.01 44.30
C ILE A 6 41.05 -32.47 45.05
N GLY A 7 39.88 -31.95 44.71
CA GLY A 7 38.60 -32.62 44.97
C GLY A 7 37.45 -31.71 45.40
N GLY A 8 36.24 -31.99 44.87
CA GLY A 8 34.99 -31.60 45.51
C GLY A 8 33.83 -31.31 44.55
N TRP A 9 32.80 -32.15 44.60
CA TRP A 9 31.62 -32.18 43.72
C TRP A 9 30.38 -31.45 44.30
N ARG A 10 29.42 -31.16 43.40
CA ARG A 10 27.93 -31.17 43.50
C ARG A 10 27.09 -29.91 43.85
N LEU A 11 26.03 -29.79 43.04
CA LEU A 11 24.77 -29.01 43.08
C LEU A 11 24.09 -28.90 44.47
N ASN A 12 23.49 -27.74 44.80
CA ASN A 12 22.05 -27.46 44.53
C ASN A 12 21.59 -26.03 44.95
N ARG A 13 20.74 -25.44 44.08
CA ARG A 13 19.64 -24.48 44.31
C ARG A 13 19.88 -23.17 45.08
N THR A 14 19.79 -22.04 44.36
CA THR A 14 18.71 -21.04 44.55
C THR A 14 18.69 -20.02 43.40
N VAL A 15 17.51 -19.88 42.77
CA VAL A 15 16.92 -18.80 41.95
C VAL A 15 17.87 -17.89 41.11
N PRO A 16 17.75 -17.86 39.76
CA PRO A 16 18.44 -16.86 38.95
C PRO A 16 17.75 -15.50 39.10
N GLY A 17 18.44 -14.59 39.78
CA GLY A 17 18.16 -13.15 39.73
C GLY A 17 18.34 -12.64 38.30
N VAL A 18 17.28 -11.99 37.83
CA VAL A 18 17.12 -11.19 36.62
C VAL A 18 18.44 -10.55 36.15
N LEU A 19 19.05 -11.16 35.14
CA LEU A 19 19.97 -10.45 34.25
C LEU A 19 19.10 -9.64 33.30
N LEU A 20 18.97 -8.34 33.60
CA LEU A 20 18.49 -7.32 32.67
C LEU A 20 19.32 -7.42 31.38
N ARG A 21 18.81 -8.17 30.40
CA ARG A 21 19.36 -8.21 29.06
C ARG A 21 18.97 -6.92 28.36
N GLY A 22 19.99 -6.28 27.81
CA GLY A 22 19.98 -4.96 27.24
C GLY A 22 18.84 -4.68 26.28
N VAL A 23 18.46 -3.40 26.29
CA VAL A 23 17.69 -2.66 25.29
C VAL A 23 17.84 -3.31 23.91
N THR A 24 16.84 -4.08 23.51
CA THR A 24 16.75 -4.67 22.19
C THR A 24 16.55 -3.53 21.19
N SER A 25 17.47 -3.39 20.24
CA SER A 25 17.33 -2.51 19.09
C SER A 25 16.20 -3.06 18.19
N SER A 26 14.94 -2.81 18.58
CA SER A 26 13.78 -2.99 17.72
C SER A 26 13.91 -2.04 16.52
N LEU A 27 13.84 -2.55 15.29
CA LEU A 27 13.67 -1.70 14.12
C LEU A 27 12.31 -1.00 14.22
N MET A 28 12.25 0.29 13.87
CA MET A 28 10.97 1.03 13.77
C MET A 28 9.89 0.20 13.05
N PHE A 29 8.78 -0.08 13.74
CA PHE A 29 7.59 -0.71 13.14
C PHE A 29 6.91 0.29 12.20
N SER A 30 6.41 -0.19 11.06
CA SER A 30 5.62 0.64 10.15
C SER A 30 4.61 -0.19 9.37
N CYS A 31 3.33 0.11 9.56
CA CYS A 31 2.19 -0.51 8.90
C CYS A 31 1.33 0.54 8.20
N LEU A 32 1.06 0.34 6.91
CA LEU A 32 0.12 1.16 6.16
C LEU A 32 -1.26 0.51 6.19
N ILE A 33 -2.29 1.28 6.52
CA ILE A 33 -3.69 0.85 6.55
C ILE A 33 -4.44 1.74 5.55
N TRP A 34 -5.11 1.15 4.56
CA TRP A 34 -5.80 1.96 3.56
C TRP A 34 -6.94 1.25 2.84
N ASN A 35 -8.16 1.77 3.00
CA ASN A 35 -9.24 1.50 2.06
C ASN A 35 -8.97 2.26 0.76
N ILE A 36 -8.53 1.52 -0.27
CA ILE A 36 -8.05 2.12 -1.52
C ILE A 36 -9.15 2.29 -2.57
N ARG A 37 -10.32 1.68 -2.35
CA ARG A 37 -11.45 1.64 -3.30
C ARG A 37 -11.07 1.20 -4.70
N GLY A 38 -10.41 0.05 -4.78
CA GLY A 38 -10.07 -0.65 -6.01
C GLY A 38 -8.62 -0.49 -6.43
N LEU A 39 -7.98 -1.61 -6.76
CA LEU A 39 -6.60 -1.67 -7.23
C LEU A 39 -6.49 -1.81 -8.76
N HIS A 40 -7.58 -1.72 -9.52
CA HIS A 40 -7.50 -1.79 -10.99
C HIS A 40 -6.91 -0.52 -11.62
N ASP A 41 -6.95 0.60 -10.91
CA ASP A 41 -6.40 1.88 -11.37
C ASP A 41 -4.87 1.94 -11.16
N PRO A 42 -4.06 2.09 -12.23
CA PRO A 42 -2.61 2.22 -12.15
C PRO A 42 -2.14 3.42 -11.30
N ALA A 43 -2.93 4.50 -11.21
CA ALA A 43 -2.62 5.66 -10.38
C ALA A 43 -2.67 5.30 -8.90
N LYS A 44 -3.69 4.54 -8.48
CA LYS A 44 -3.82 4.02 -7.11
C LYS A 44 -2.67 3.07 -6.75
N ARG A 45 -2.31 2.16 -7.66
CA ARG A 45 -1.15 1.27 -7.49
C ARG A 45 0.16 2.04 -7.31
N ARG A 46 0.35 3.08 -8.12
CA ARG A 46 1.52 3.97 -8.03
C ARG A 46 1.56 4.73 -6.71
N ALA A 47 0.44 5.30 -6.28
CA ALA A 47 0.32 5.99 -5.00
C ALA A 47 0.68 5.06 -3.83
N LEU A 48 0.10 3.85 -3.81
CA LEU A 48 0.42 2.82 -2.81
C LEU A 48 1.91 2.47 -2.81
N ARG A 49 2.47 2.14 -3.99
CA ARG A 49 3.90 1.81 -4.14
C ARG A 49 4.80 2.94 -3.64
N ASP A 50 4.43 4.18 -3.93
CA ASP A 50 5.20 5.34 -3.53
C ASP A 50 5.12 5.59 -2.02
N MET A 51 3.98 5.32 -1.37
CA MET A 51 3.84 5.36 0.09
C MET A 51 4.69 4.27 0.75
N VAL A 52 4.64 3.04 0.22
CA VAL A 52 5.49 1.92 0.65
C VAL A 52 6.97 2.30 0.59
N ALA A 53 7.41 2.86 -0.53
CA ALA A 53 8.80 3.25 -0.73
C ALA A 53 9.22 4.44 0.15
N THR A 54 8.34 5.42 0.34
CA THR A 54 8.63 6.66 1.08
C THR A 54 8.72 6.41 2.58
N HIS A 55 7.71 5.74 3.14
CA HIS A 55 7.60 5.48 4.58
C HIS A 55 8.27 4.17 5.01
N LYS A 56 8.88 3.45 4.05
CA LYS A 56 9.59 2.17 4.30
C LYS A 56 8.72 1.14 5.02
N ILE A 57 7.47 1.08 4.58
CA ILE A 57 6.43 0.24 5.11
C ILE A 57 6.89 -1.21 5.14
N GLN A 58 6.62 -1.88 6.27
CA GLN A 58 6.97 -3.28 6.47
C GLN A 58 5.76 -4.20 6.32
N ILE A 59 4.56 -3.70 6.62
CA ILE A 59 3.27 -4.40 6.48
C ILE A 59 2.26 -3.42 5.86
N CYS A 60 1.44 -3.88 4.92
CA CYS A 60 0.34 -3.13 4.33
C CYS A 60 -0.96 -3.91 4.53
N CYS A 61 -1.97 -3.25 5.06
CA CYS A 61 -3.35 -3.71 5.16
C CYS A 61 -4.22 -2.87 4.21
N ILE A 62 -4.65 -3.45 3.10
CA ILE A 62 -5.41 -2.76 2.05
C ILE A 62 -6.82 -3.33 1.96
N GLN A 63 -7.82 -2.46 2.09
CA GLN A 63 -9.24 -2.78 2.00
C GLN A 63 -9.84 -2.33 0.66
N GLU A 64 -10.99 -2.89 0.30
CA GLU A 64 -11.65 -2.75 -0.99
C GLU A 64 -10.70 -2.87 -2.18
N THR A 65 -9.92 -3.95 -2.24
CA THR A 65 -9.01 -4.16 -3.37
C THR A 65 -9.76 -4.30 -4.70
N LYS A 66 -11.02 -4.75 -4.67
CA LYS A 66 -11.84 -5.12 -5.85
C LYS A 66 -11.14 -6.13 -6.77
N MET A 67 -10.20 -6.89 -6.22
CA MET A 67 -9.45 -7.94 -6.91
C MET A 67 -9.89 -9.30 -6.42
N GLU A 68 -10.39 -10.15 -7.32
CA GLU A 68 -10.75 -11.54 -6.98
C GLU A 68 -9.51 -12.39 -6.70
N LEU A 69 -8.41 -12.10 -7.40
CA LEU A 69 -7.13 -12.77 -7.26
C LEU A 69 -6.00 -11.74 -7.10
N VAL A 70 -5.09 -11.99 -6.17
CA VAL A 70 -3.84 -11.23 -6.01
C VAL A 70 -2.65 -12.15 -6.24
N ASP A 71 -1.86 -11.84 -7.27
CA ASP A 71 -0.73 -12.64 -7.70
C ASP A 71 0.63 -11.97 -7.40
N ARG A 72 1.71 -12.74 -7.55
CA ARG A 72 3.06 -12.27 -7.27
C ARG A 72 3.49 -11.05 -8.11
N PRO A 73 3.19 -10.96 -9.42
CA PRO A 73 3.42 -9.74 -10.20
C PRO A 73 2.76 -8.51 -9.58
N THR A 74 1.51 -8.61 -9.15
CA THR A 74 0.80 -7.51 -8.46
C THR A 74 1.55 -7.09 -7.20
N ILE A 75 1.94 -8.04 -6.34
CA ILE A 75 2.70 -7.73 -5.11
C ILE A 75 4.07 -7.12 -5.43
N THR A 76 4.74 -7.60 -6.48
CA THR A 76 6.04 -7.05 -6.90
C THR A 76 5.91 -5.59 -7.34
N GLU A 77 4.81 -5.26 -8.03
CA GLU A 77 4.50 -3.89 -8.43
C GLU A 77 4.22 -3.01 -7.20
N LEU A 78 3.29 -3.43 -6.33
CA LEU A 78 2.83 -2.65 -5.18
C LEU A 78 3.92 -2.52 -4.09
N GLY A 79 4.68 -3.58 -3.87
CA GLY A 79 5.60 -3.72 -2.74
C GLY A 79 6.87 -2.87 -2.83
N ALA A 80 7.10 -2.17 -3.94
CA ALA A 80 8.28 -1.32 -4.17
C ALA A 80 9.63 -2.00 -3.88
N GLY A 81 9.69 -3.34 -4.01
CA GLY A 81 10.86 -4.16 -3.64
C GLY A 81 11.12 -4.30 -2.14
N LEU A 82 10.20 -3.83 -1.28
CA LEU A 82 10.21 -4.01 0.18
C LEU A 82 9.25 -5.11 0.63
N LEU A 83 8.10 -5.25 -0.03
CA LEU A 83 7.07 -6.25 0.30
C LEU A 83 7.10 -7.37 -0.74
N ASP A 84 7.06 -8.61 -0.27
CA ASP A 84 7.16 -9.81 -1.10
C ASP A 84 6.34 -11.01 -0.57
N GLY A 85 5.89 -10.97 0.68
CA GLY A 85 4.90 -11.89 1.25
C GLY A 85 3.51 -11.28 1.16
N TRP A 86 2.48 -12.12 0.95
CA TRP A 86 1.10 -11.67 0.92
C TRP A 86 0.10 -12.76 1.29
N SER A 87 -1.07 -12.32 1.75
CA SER A 87 -2.30 -13.09 1.85
C SER A 87 -3.46 -12.18 1.45
N PHE A 88 -4.53 -12.76 0.93
CA PHE A 88 -5.67 -11.99 0.47
C PHE A 88 -6.99 -12.73 0.69
N LYS A 89 -8.03 -11.94 0.92
CA LYS A 89 -9.42 -12.33 0.76
C LYS A 89 -9.89 -11.73 -0.56
N GLY A 90 -10.24 -12.57 -1.53
CA GLY A 90 -10.69 -12.12 -2.85
C GLY A 90 -11.98 -11.28 -2.77
N ALA A 91 -12.09 -10.29 -3.65
CA ALA A 91 -13.35 -9.59 -3.89
C ALA A 91 -14.40 -10.55 -4.47
N ARG A 92 -15.68 -10.22 -4.30
CA ARG A 92 -16.79 -10.89 -4.98
C ARG A 92 -17.33 -9.92 -6.03
N GLY A 93 -17.00 -10.17 -7.31
CA GLY A 93 -17.29 -9.21 -8.38
C GLY A 93 -16.61 -7.86 -8.11
N ALA A 94 -17.37 -6.78 -8.10
CA ALA A 94 -16.86 -5.42 -7.91
C ALA A 94 -16.77 -4.97 -6.43
N ALA A 95 -17.09 -5.85 -5.48
CA ALA A 95 -17.20 -5.50 -4.06
C ALA A 95 -16.19 -6.22 -3.16
N GLY A 96 -15.68 -5.48 -2.17
CA GLY A 96 -14.78 -5.97 -1.13
C GLY A 96 -13.37 -6.29 -1.63
N GLY A 97 -12.78 -7.29 -1.00
CA GLY A 97 -11.38 -7.67 -1.19
C GLY A 97 -10.47 -7.04 -0.14
N ILE A 98 -9.66 -7.87 0.51
CA ILE A 98 -8.71 -7.46 1.55
C ILE A 98 -7.35 -8.05 1.20
N LEU A 99 -6.29 -7.27 1.31
CA LEU A 99 -4.92 -7.69 1.06
C LEU A 99 -4.05 -7.31 2.26
N ILE A 100 -3.34 -8.29 2.81
CA ILE A 100 -2.21 -8.04 3.70
C ILE A 100 -0.93 -8.43 2.96
N CYS A 101 0.03 -7.52 2.84
CA CYS A 101 1.36 -7.82 2.31
C CYS A 101 2.46 -7.32 3.24
N TRP A 102 3.58 -8.05 3.29
CA TRP A 102 4.65 -7.81 4.25
C TRP A 102 6.03 -8.04 3.65
N ASN A 103 7.03 -7.51 4.33
CA ASN A 103 8.43 -7.81 4.07
C ASN A 103 8.81 -9.15 4.71
N SER A 104 9.01 -10.19 3.90
CA SER A 104 9.31 -11.55 4.39
C SER A 104 10.71 -11.69 5.00
N SER A 105 11.57 -10.68 4.84
CA SER A 105 12.87 -10.63 5.54
C SER A 105 12.75 -10.13 6.97
N LEU A 106 11.60 -9.56 7.34
CA LEU A 106 11.31 -9.05 8.69
C LEU A 106 10.22 -9.87 9.38
N TRP A 107 9.23 -10.33 8.62
CA TRP A 107 8.05 -10.99 9.17
C TRP A 107 7.79 -12.34 8.52
N ARG A 108 7.35 -13.30 9.33
CA ARG A 108 6.83 -14.59 8.87
C ARG A 108 5.35 -14.70 9.22
N ALA A 109 4.53 -15.03 8.22
CA ALA A 109 3.14 -15.45 8.46
C ALA A 109 3.15 -16.90 8.96
N VAL A 110 2.80 -17.10 10.23
CA VAL A 110 2.76 -18.42 10.88
C VAL A 110 1.46 -19.12 10.54
N GLU A 111 0.35 -18.42 10.71
CA GLU A 111 -1.00 -18.93 10.44
C GLU A 111 -1.86 -17.80 9.88
N GLN A 112 -2.86 -18.16 9.07
CA GLN A 112 -3.77 -17.22 8.44
C GLN A 112 -5.21 -17.63 8.71
N SER A 113 -6.09 -16.66 8.88
CA SER A 113 -7.53 -16.86 9.01
C SER A 113 -8.25 -15.87 8.10
N VAL A 114 -9.07 -16.38 7.19
CA VAL A 114 -9.88 -15.57 6.29
C VAL A 114 -11.31 -15.57 6.82
N GLY A 115 -11.75 -14.44 7.36
CA GLY A 115 -13.11 -14.26 7.86
C GLY A 115 -14.09 -13.78 6.79
N ASN A 116 -15.31 -13.46 7.21
CA ASN A 116 -16.32 -12.82 6.39
C ASN A 116 -15.96 -11.35 6.13
N PHE A 117 -15.44 -10.66 7.14
CA PHE A 117 -15.18 -9.22 7.13
C PHE A 117 -13.71 -8.87 7.41
N SER A 118 -12.91 -9.86 7.83
CA SER A 118 -11.48 -9.68 8.13
C SER A 118 -10.58 -10.65 7.36
N LEU A 119 -9.31 -10.25 7.28
CA LEU A 119 -8.18 -11.13 6.99
C LEU A 119 -7.20 -10.99 8.14
N SER A 120 -6.92 -12.08 8.83
CA SER A 120 -6.05 -12.11 10.01
C SER A 120 -4.85 -13.01 9.77
N ILE A 121 -3.68 -12.59 10.25
CA ILE A 121 -2.44 -13.34 10.16
C ILE A 121 -1.74 -13.32 11.51
N LEU A 122 -1.38 -14.49 12.03
CA LEU A 122 -0.43 -14.60 13.13
C LEU A 122 0.97 -14.32 12.58
N MET A 123 1.45 -13.12 12.83
CA MET A 123 2.73 -12.61 12.37
C MET A 123 3.81 -12.91 13.40
N GLU A 124 4.98 -13.31 12.93
CA GLU A 124 6.17 -13.49 13.75
C GLU A 124 7.26 -12.55 13.28
N ASP A 125 7.78 -11.76 14.22
CA ASP A 125 8.96 -10.93 14.02
C ASP A 125 10.19 -11.84 13.96
N LEU A 126 10.87 -11.86 12.82
CA LEU A 126 12.07 -12.69 12.62
C LEU A 126 13.28 -12.20 13.43
N GLN A 127 13.25 -10.97 13.93
CA GLN A 127 14.32 -10.43 14.76
C GLN A 127 14.15 -10.81 16.24
N SER A 128 12.96 -10.61 16.80
CA SER A 128 12.69 -10.88 18.23
C SER A 128 12.15 -12.28 18.51
N GLY A 129 11.54 -12.95 17.51
CA GLY A 129 10.75 -14.16 17.69
C GLY A 129 9.36 -13.92 18.28
N GLY A 130 9.01 -12.67 18.60
CA GLY A 130 7.70 -12.29 19.12
C GLY A 130 6.61 -12.52 18.08
N ARG A 131 5.40 -12.86 18.56
CA ARG A 131 4.25 -13.15 17.70
C ARG A 131 3.08 -12.27 18.07
N TRP A 132 2.32 -11.86 17.07
CA TRP A 132 1.14 -11.02 17.24
C TRP A 132 0.16 -11.20 16.09
N CYS A 133 -1.11 -10.92 16.36
CA CYS A 133 -2.21 -11.00 15.42
C CYS A 133 -2.34 -9.70 14.62
N CYS A 134 -2.05 -9.76 13.32
CA CYS A 134 -2.31 -8.69 12.37
C CYS A 134 -3.64 -8.93 11.67
N SER A 135 -4.64 -8.10 11.96
CA SER A 135 -5.97 -8.21 11.37
C SER A 135 -6.32 -6.99 10.54
N SER A 136 -6.60 -7.20 9.26
CA SER A 136 -7.11 -6.18 8.35
C SER A 136 -8.62 -6.33 8.20
N ILE A 137 -9.38 -5.29 8.51
CA ILE A 137 -10.84 -5.30 8.62
C ILE A 137 -11.46 -4.45 7.51
N TYR A 138 -12.51 -4.98 6.90
CA TYR A 138 -13.45 -4.24 6.07
C TYR A 138 -14.87 -4.53 6.57
N GLY A 139 -15.37 -3.63 7.42
CA GLY A 139 -16.60 -3.79 8.16
C GLY A 139 -17.85 -3.63 7.30
N PRO A 140 -18.93 -4.36 7.63
CA PRO A 140 -20.20 -4.26 6.92
C PRO A 140 -20.91 -2.92 7.20
N ASN A 141 -21.81 -2.55 6.31
CA ASN A 141 -22.66 -1.36 6.48
C ASN A 141 -23.89 -1.65 7.37
N GLU A 142 -24.32 -2.91 7.44
CA GLU A 142 -25.54 -3.34 8.12
C GLU A 142 -25.28 -3.69 9.60
N ASP A 143 -26.13 -3.20 10.51
CA ASP A 143 -25.97 -3.39 11.96
C ASP A 143 -25.95 -4.88 12.37
N ALA A 144 -26.82 -5.70 11.78
CA ALA A 144 -26.87 -7.12 12.07
C ALA A 144 -25.57 -7.86 11.67
N GLU A 145 -24.91 -7.42 10.61
CA GLU A 145 -23.63 -7.99 10.18
C GLU A 145 -22.46 -7.50 11.05
N ARG A 146 -22.57 -6.33 11.68
CA ARG A 146 -21.53 -5.82 12.59
C ARG A 146 -21.37 -6.73 13.81
N GLU A 147 -22.45 -7.26 14.37
CA GLU A 147 -22.38 -8.24 15.46
C GLU A 147 -21.59 -9.50 15.06
N ILE A 148 -21.76 -9.95 13.81
CA ILE A 148 -21.00 -11.08 13.26
C ILE A 148 -19.51 -10.71 13.14
N LEU A 149 -19.18 -9.48 12.73
CA LEU A 149 -17.79 -9.00 12.73
C LEU A 149 -17.19 -8.99 14.15
N TRP A 150 -17.90 -8.49 15.15
CA TRP A 150 -17.40 -8.47 16.54
C TRP A 150 -17.08 -9.87 17.05
N HIS A 151 -18.01 -10.81 16.85
CA HIS A 151 -17.80 -12.21 17.23
C HIS A 151 -16.64 -12.87 16.45
N GLU A 152 -16.50 -12.55 15.15
CA GLU A 152 -15.38 -13.00 14.33
C GLU A 152 -14.03 -12.54 14.91
N LEU A 153 -13.89 -11.26 15.26
CA LEU A 153 -12.66 -10.71 15.80
C LEU A 153 -12.32 -11.26 17.20
N SER A 154 -13.31 -11.37 18.09
CA SER A 154 -13.14 -11.99 19.42
C SER A 154 -12.71 -13.46 19.30
N THR A 155 -13.25 -14.20 18.32
CA THR A 155 -12.84 -15.58 18.02
C THR A 155 -11.38 -15.64 17.56
N ILE A 156 -10.94 -14.72 16.71
CA ILE A 156 -9.54 -14.63 16.28
C ILE A 156 -8.61 -14.40 17.46
N ARG A 157 -8.98 -13.48 18.36
CA ARG A 157 -8.19 -13.20 19.56
C ARG A 157 -8.08 -14.44 20.46
N ALA A 158 -9.21 -15.08 20.77
CA ALA A 158 -9.24 -16.28 21.59
C ALA A 158 -8.48 -17.47 20.97
N ARG A 159 -8.46 -17.56 19.64
CA ARG A 159 -7.76 -18.62 18.92
C ARG A 159 -6.25 -18.57 19.10
N TRP A 160 -5.66 -17.38 18.99
CA TRP A 160 -4.21 -17.22 19.01
C TRP A 160 -3.65 -16.81 20.36
N SER A 161 -4.48 -16.21 21.24
CA SER A 161 -4.07 -15.73 22.57
C SER A 161 -2.72 -15.01 22.52
N ALA A 162 -2.60 -14.12 21.53
CA ALA A 162 -1.42 -13.37 21.22
C ALA A 162 -1.81 -11.89 21.10
N PRO A 163 -0.87 -10.96 21.34
CA PRO A 163 -1.14 -9.54 21.23
C PRO A 163 -1.75 -9.18 19.88
N VAL A 164 -2.67 -8.22 19.81
CA VAL A 164 -3.45 -7.95 18.60
C VAL A 164 -3.41 -6.50 18.15
N ALA A 165 -3.39 -6.32 16.83
CA ALA A 165 -3.78 -5.07 16.19
C ALA A 165 -4.87 -5.33 15.14
N PHE A 166 -6.07 -4.82 15.44
CA PHE A 166 -7.23 -4.77 14.56
C PHE A 166 -7.23 -3.44 13.81
N MET A 167 -7.03 -3.49 12.50
CA MET A 167 -6.77 -2.31 11.68
C MET A 167 -7.61 -2.30 10.41
N GLY A 168 -8.08 -1.15 9.98
CA GLY A 168 -8.80 -1.01 8.72
C GLY A 168 -10.04 -0.16 8.84
N ASP A 169 -10.94 -0.36 7.89
CA ASP A 169 -12.22 0.33 7.78
C ASP A 169 -13.27 -0.47 8.56
N PHE A 170 -13.67 0.03 9.72
CA PHE A 170 -14.71 -0.59 10.55
C PHE A 170 -16.12 -0.20 10.07
N ASN A 171 -16.21 0.82 9.22
CA ASN A 171 -17.45 1.32 8.65
C ASN A 171 -18.49 1.70 9.72
N VAL A 172 -18.02 2.14 10.90
CA VAL A 172 -18.82 2.60 12.04
C VAL A 172 -18.06 3.67 12.81
N ILE A 173 -18.77 4.70 13.25
CA ILE A 173 -18.24 5.70 14.17
C ILE A 173 -18.47 5.23 15.61
N ARG A 174 -17.55 5.54 16.51
CA ARG A 174 -17.66 5.27 17.95
C ARG A 174 -18.39 6.39 18.67
N ARG A 175 -18.16 7.64 18.28
CA ARG A 175 -18.73 8.83 18.93
C ARG A 175 -19.38 9.78 17.93
N MET A 176 -20.25 10.65 18.43
CA MET A 176 -20.99 11.59 17.60
C MET A 176 -20.08 12.62 16.92
N GLU A 177 -19.01 12.98 17.61
CA GLU A 177 -17.98 13.94 17.17
C GLU A 177 -17.13 13.40 16.03
N GLU A 178 -17.21 12.10 15.76
CA GLU A 178 -16.48 11.43 14.68
C GLU A 178 -17.21 11.51 13.33
N ARG A 179 -18.23 12.37 13.22
CA ARG A 179 -18.79 12.84 11.96
C ARG A 179 -19.06 14.34 12.00
N ASN A 180 -18.95 15.01 10.86
CA ASN A 180 -19.19 16.46 10.78
C ASN A 180 -20.69 16.83 10.70
N ARG A 181 -21.57 15.87 10.42
CA ARG A 181 -23.01 16.11 10.32
C ARG A 181 -23.73 15.82 11.63
N THR A 182 -24.66 16.70 11.99
CA THR A 182 -25.56 16.52 13.13
C THR A 182 -26.51 15.34 12.88
N GLY A 183 -26.86 14.66 13.96
CA GLY A 183 -27.74 13.50 13.91
C GLY A 183 -27.92 12.90 15.30
N TYR A 184 -28.51 11.71 15.37
CA TYR A 184 -28.69 10.98 16.63
C TYR A 184 -27.64 9.89 16.79
N ALA A 185 -27.30 9.58 18.05
CA ALA A 185 -26.50 8.42 18.37
C ALA A 185 -27.23 7.15 17.88
N SER A 186 -26.50 6.26 17.21
CA SER A 186 -27.06 4.99 16.74
C SER A 186 -26.65 3.84 17.67
N PRO A 187 -27.48 2.79 17.82
CA PRO A 187 -27.12 1.60 18.60
C PRO A 187 -25.77 1.00 18.21
N ALA A 188 -25.43 1.01 16.91
CA ALA A 188 -24.13 0.55 16.40
C ALA A 188 -22.91 1.25 17.02
N MET A 189 -23.05 2.51 17.45
CA MET A 189 -21.96 3.26 18.10
C MET A 189 -21.69 2.72 19.50
N ASN A 190 -22.77 2.39 20.22
CA ASN A 190 -22.70 1.83 21.56
C ASN A 190 -22.14 0.42 21.49
N THR A 191 -22.70 -0.46 20.65
CA THR A 191 -22.22 -1.84 20.54
C THR A 191 -20.76 -1.92 20.09
N PHE A 192 -20.31 -0.99 19.22
CA PHE A 192 -18.90 -0.90 18.86
C PHE A 192 -18.01 -0.42 20.03
N SER A 193 -18.47 0.56 20.80
CA SER A 193 -17.75 1.05 21.99
C SER A 193 -17.66 -0.03 23.07
N ASP A 194 -18.78 -0.71 23.34
CA ASP A 194 -18.88 -1.78 24.32
C ASP A 194 -17.94 -2.93 23.94
N TRP A 195 -17.94 -3.36 22.66
CA TRP A 195 -17.01 -4.40 22.19
C TRP A 195 -15.54 -4.00 22.37
N ILE A 196 -15.16 -2.76 22.06
CA ILE A 196 -13.78 -2.27 22.30
C ILE A 196 -13.41 -2.37 23.78
N GLU A 197 -14.33 -1.98 24.67
CA GLU A 197 -14.11 -1.97 26.11
C GLU A 197 -14.08 -3.38 26.72
N GLU A 198 -15.00 -4.26 26.30
CA GLU A 198 -15.05 -5.67 26.69
C GLU A 198 -13.78 -6.43 26.28
N GLU A 199 -13.25 -6.12 25.10
CA GLU A 199 -11.99 -6.66 24.62
C GLU A 199 -10.77 -5.94 25.24
N GLY A 200 -10.93 -4.86 25.99
CA GLY A 200 -9.80 -4.12 26.55
C GLY A 200 -8.86 -3.58 25.46
N LEU A 201 -9.43 -3.10 24.35
CA LEU A 201 -8.69 -2.53 23.23
C LEU A 201 -8.46 -1.03 23.40
N ILE A 202 -7.31 -0.58 22.96
CA ILE A 202 -6.88 0.81 22.90
C ILE A 202 -7.09 1.32 21.47
N ASP A 203 -8.00 2.29 21.30
CA ASP A 203 -8.20 3.00 20.04
C ASP A 203 -7.14 4.10 19.89
N LEU A 204 -6.12 3.83 19.06
CA LEU A 204 -5.02 4.77 18.89
C LEU A 204 -5.51 6.07 18.24
N PRO A 205 -5.18 7.25 18.82
CA PRO A 205 -5.56 8.51 18.22
C PRO A 205 -4.80 8.76 16.92
N ILE A 206 -5.49 9.39 15.96
CA ILE A 206 -4.88 9.84 14.70
C ILE A 206 -4.38 11.27 14.94
N SER A 207 -3.06 11.44 14.93
CA SER A 207 -2.42 12.68 15.40
C SER A 207 -2.67 13.94 14.55
N ASN A 208 -3.11 13.80 13.30
CA ASN A 208 -3.17 14.89 12.33
C ASN A 208 -4.43 14.95 11.46
N HIS A 209 -5.46 14.17 11.81
CA HIS A 209 -6.76 14.13 11.14
C HIS A 209 -7.85 13.81 12.16
N GLU A 210 -8.99 14.47 12.06
CA GLU A 210 -10.18 14.12 12.84
C GLU A 210 -11.04 13.06 12.15
N PHE A 211 -11.10 13.11 10.82
CA PHE A 211 -11.90 12.21 10.00
C PHE A 211 -11.01 11.41 9.04
N THR A 212 -11.46 10.21 8.65
CA THR A 212 -10.70 9.34 7.74
C THR A 212 -11.41 9.12 6.42
N TRP A 213 -12.68 9.51 6.30
CA TRP A 213 -13.50 9.34 5.11
C TRP A 213 -14.22 10.64 4.75
N SER A 214 -14.35 10.91 3.46
CA SER A 214 -15.26 11.94 2.90
C SER A 214 -16.11 11.33 1.80
N ASN A 215 -17.35 11.75 1.65
CA ASN A 215 -18.12 11.43 0.45
C ASN A 215 -17.66 12.19 -0.82
N MET A 216 -16.64 13.06 -0.69
CA MET A 216 -16.02 13.85 -1.76
C MET A 216 -16.99 14.77 -2.51
N ARG A 217 -18.10 15.16 -1.87
CA ARG A 217 -19.07 16.12 -2.40
C ARG A 217 -18.65 17.56 -2.06
N GLU A 218 -19.35 18.52 -2.67
CA GLU A 218 -19.14 19.95 -2.43
C GLU A 218 -19.31 20.34 -0.97
N GLU A 219 -20.41 19.90 -0.34
CA GLU A 219 -20.58 19.93 1.11
C GLU A 219 -20.30 18.53 1.67
N PRO A 220 -19.04 18.23 2.00
CA PRO A 220 -18.65 16.87 2.30
C PRO A 220 -19.31 16.37 3.57
N SER A 221 -19.75 15.11 3.55
CA SER A 221 -19.96 14.36 4.79
C SER A 221 -18.62 13.73 5.15
N LEU A 222 -18.15 13.99 6.36
CA LEU A 222 -16.90 13.46 6.89
C LEU A 222 -17.21 12.50 8.03
N ALA A 223 -16.43 11.42 8.12
CA ALA A 223 -16.53 10.45 9.23
C ALA A 223 -15.18 9.80 9.54
N ARG A 224 -14.97 9.38 10.80
CA ARG A 224 -13.84 8.51 11.21
C ARG A 224 -14.27 7.05 11.19
N LEU A 225 -13.96 6.37 10.09
CA LEU A 225 -14.31 4.96 9.85
C LEU A 225 -13.10 4.03 9.97
N ASP A 226 -11.90 4.56 9.73
CA ASP A 226 -10.65 3.80 9.72
C ASP A 226 -9.94 3.92 11.06
N ARG A 227 -9.48 2.80 11.63
CA ARG A 227 -8.85 2.75 12.96
C ARG A 227 -7.70 1.76 13.02
N ALA A 228 -6.87 1.93 14.06
CA ALA A 228 -5.99 0.90 14.58
C ALA A 228 -6.32 0.71 16.06
N LEU A 229 -6.93 -0.43 16.37
CA LEU A 229 -7.25 -0.85 17.73
C LEU A 229 -6.20 -1.90 18.15
N ILE A 230 -5.52 -1.67 19.26
CA ILE A 230 -4.46 -2.55 19.76
C ILE A 230 -4.80 -3.03 21.18
N ASP A 231 -4.23 -4.12 21.64
CA ASP A 231 -4.24 -4.43 23.07
C ASP A 231 -2.96 -3.93 23.77
N GLU A 232 -2.98 -3.97 25.10
CA GLU A 232 -1.88 -3.54 25.96
C GLU A 232 -0.58 -4.30 25.63
N GLU A 233 -0.66 -5.62 25.44
CA GLU A 233 0.50 -6.44 25.11
C GLU A 233 1.13 -6.03 23.76
N TRP A 234 0.33 -5.58 22.79
CA TRP A 234 0.84 -5.06 21.53
C TRP A 234 1.54 -3.72 21.72
N GLU A 235 0.98 -2.83 22.52
CA GLU A 235 1.60 -1.55 22.88
C GLU A 235 2.96 -1.76 23.57
N GLU A 236 3.06 -2.75 24.46
CA GLU A 236 4.30 -3.09 25.16
C GLU A 236 5.39 -3.59 24.20
N MET A 237 5.04 -4.37 23.18
CA MET A 237 5.99 -4.83 22.16
C MET A 237 6.51 -3.69 21.27
N TYR A 238 5.64 -2.72 20.97
CA TYR A 238 5.94 -1.59 20.09
C TYR A 238 5.67 -0.26 20.81
N PRO A 239 6.48 0.10 21.82
CA PRO A 239 6.26 1.29 22.61
C PRO A 239 6.40 2.56 21.78
N ASN A 240 5.81 3.66 22.24
CA ASN A 240 5.75 4.91 21.47
C ASN A 240 5.14 4.71 20.08
N CYS A 241 4.12 3.84 19.99
CA CYS A 241 3.34 3.69 18.79
C CYS A 241 2.40 4.88 18.61
N GLY A 242 2.02 5.15 17.37
CA GLY A 242 1.06 6.17 17.04
C GLY A 242 0.54 6.02 15.63
N VAL A 243 -0.60 6.66 15.37
CA VAL A 243 -1.22 6.70 14.05
C VAL A 243 -1.19 8.12 13.51
N ARG A 244 -0.89 8.24 12.22
CA ARG A 244 -1.04 9.49 11.49
C ARG A 244 -1.61 9.25 10.10
N GLY A 245 -2.47 10.13 9.63
CA GLY A 245 -2.95 10.12 8.26
C GLY A 245 -1.88 10.61 7.28
N LEU A 246 -1.84 9.97 6.13
CA LEU A 246 -1.04 10.31 4.97
C LEU A 246 -1.90 11.08 3.96
N PRO A 247 -1.28 11.86 3.05
CA PRO A 247 -2.02 12.65 2.06
C PRO A 247 -3.01 11.79 1.26
N ARG A 248 -4.26 12.22 1.18
CA ARG A 248 -5.31 11.51 0.44
C ARG A 248 -5.24 11.79 -1.06
N VAL A 249 -4.45 10.99 -1.77
CA VAL A 249 -4.13 11.23 -3.21
C VAL A 249 -5.17 10.67 -4.18
N THR A 250 -5.75 9.50 -3.90
CA THR A 250 -6.54 8.75 -4.91
C THR A 250 -7.77 8.01 -4.36
N SER A 251 -7.97 7.99 -3.04
CA SER A 251 -9.12 7.36 -2.39
C SER A 251 -9.95 8.44 -1.70
N ASP A 252 -11.19 8.14 -1.38
CA ASP A 252 -12.03 8.92 -0.49
C ASP A 252 -11.72 8.64 0.99
N HIS A 253 -10.94 7.59 1.27
CA HIS A 253 -10.33 7.34 2.57
C HIS A 253 -8.90 7.87 2.68
N VAL A 254 -8.56 8.38 3.86
CA VAL A 254 -7.22 8.80 4.27
C VAL A 254 -6.37 7.55 4.57
N PRO A 255 -5.25 7.32 3.87
CA PRO A 255 -4.33 6.26 4.25
C PRO A 255 -3.73 6.53 5.62
N LEU A 256 -3.76 5.55 6.54
CA LEU A 256 -3.20 5.66 7.88
C LEU A 256 -1.85 4.96 7.97
N LEU A 257 -0.90 5.59 8.67
CA LEU A 257 0.37 4.99 9.04
C LEU A 257 0.38 4.72 10.54
N LEU A 258 0.41 3.44 10.90
CA LEU A 258 0.74 3.00 12.26
C LEU A 258 2.25 2.79 12.33
N GLU A 259 2.94 3.52 13.19
CA GLU A 259 4.39 3.42 13.37
C GLU A 259 4.78 3.43 14.84
N SER A 260 5.87 2.73 15.18
CA SER A 260 6.53 2.84 16.47
C SER A 260 7.95 3.33 16.26
N SER A 261 8.35 4.32 17.06
CA SER A 261 9.66 4.94 16.94
C SER A 261 10.75 4.12 17.65
N SER A 262 11.89 3.96 16.98
CA SER A 262 13.15 3.52 17.56
C SER A 262 14.28 4.41 17.06
N THR A 263 15.25 4.71 17.93
CA THR A 263 16.33 5.66 17.67
C THR A 263 17.43 5.15 16.72
N ALA A 264 17.26 3.99 16.09
CA ALA A 264 18.31 3.32 15.31
C ALA A 264 18.25 3.62 13.80
N ARG A 265 19.37 4.10 13.25
CA ARG A 265 19.54 4.31 11.79
C ARG A 265 19.71 2.98 11.04
N ARG A 266 18.98 2.81 9.94
CA ARG A 266 18.99 1.59 9.11
C ARG A 266 20.27 1.43 8.25
N PRO A 267 20.69 0.18 7.93
CA PRO A 267 21.76 -0.09 6.96
C PRO A 267 21.32 0.16 5.51
N ARG A 268 22.28 0.48 4.62
CA ARG A 268 22.02 0.74 3.19
C ARG A 268 21.97 -0.56 2.38
N GLY A 269 20.90 -0.76 1.59
CA GLY A 269 20.73 -1.91 0.68
C GLY A 269 21.65 -1.91 -0.57
N PRO A 270 21.63 -3.01 -1.35
CA PRO A 270 22.44 -3.18 -2.56
C PRO A 270 22.01 -2.22 -3.69
N PHE A 271 22.94 -1.92 -4.60
CA PHE A 271 22.66 -1.03 -5.74
C PHE A 271 21.85 -1.74 -6.83
N ARG A 272 20.80 -1.08 -7.32
CA ARG A 272 19.99 -1.50 -8.46
C ARG A 272 19.92 -0.36 -9.48
N PHE A 273 19.92 -0.72 -10.77
CA PHE A 273 19.61 0.22 -11.85
C PHE A 273 18.08 0.29 -11.97
N GLU A 274 17.51 1.50 -12.07
CA GLU A 274 16.06 1.67 -12.15
C GLU A 274 15.65 2.05 -13.56
N SER A 275 14.60 1.42 -14.07
CA SER A 275 14.15 1.55 -15.47
C SER A 275 13.83 3.00 -15.85
N TRP A 276 13.23 3.77 -14.95
CA TRP A 276 12.87 5.17 -15.19
C TRP A 276 14.10 6.09 -15.35
N TRP A 277 15.31 5.66 -15.00
CA TRP A 277 16.52 6.47 -15.24
C TRP A 277 16.65 6.78 -16.73
N CYS A 278 16.28 5.84 -17.60
CA CYS A 278 16.30 6.01 -19.06
C CYS A 278 15.32 7.06 -19.59
N GLU A 279 14.34 7.48 -18.79
CA GLU A 279 13.33 8.48 -19.14
C GLU A 279 13.76 9.90 -18.72
N VAL A 280 14.88 10.04 -18.02
CA VAL A 280 15.39 11.33 -17.56
C VAL A 280 16.44 11.86 -18.53
N GLU A 281 16.20 13.06 -19.05
CA GLU A 281 17.14 13.76 -19.92
C GLU A 281 18.53 13.88 -19.26
N GLY A 282 19.59 13.66 -20.04
CA GLY A 282 20.98 13.74 -19.58
C GLY A 282 21.56 12.45 -18.98
N VAL A 283 20.76 11.40 -18.70
CA VAL A 283 21.29 10.12 -18.18
C VAL A 283 22.26 9.46 -19.18
N GLU A 284 21.94 9.52 -20.48
CA GLU A 284 22.73 8.88 -21.53
C GLU A 284 24.09 9.56 -21.68
N GLY A 285 24.09 10.90 -21.66
CA GLY A 285 25.32 11.70 -21.65
C GLY A 285 26.18 11.40 -20.42
N LEU A 286 25.57 11.26 -19.24
CA LEU A 286 26.27 10.92 -18.00
C LEU A 286 26.90 9.51 -18.06
N ILE A 287 26.18 8.52 -18.61
CA ILE A 287 26.70 7.17 -18.80
C ILE A 287 27.88 7.18 -19.77
N ARG A 288 27.75 7.83 -20.94
CA ARG A 288 28.83 7.96 -21.93
C ARG A 288 30.06 8.64 -21.34
N GLN A 289 29.90 9.81 -20.73
CA GLN A 289 30.99 10.55 -20.10
C GLN A 289 31.70 9.71 -19.02
N SER A 290 30.93 9.00 -18.17
CA SER A 290 31.50 8.14 -17.13
C SER A 290 32.19 6.90 -17.73
N TRP A 291 31.73 6.39 -18.86
CA TRP A 291 32.31 5.23 -19.52
C TRP A 291 33.60 5.58 -20.26
N ASP A 292 33.63 6.69 -20.97
CA ASP A 292 34.75 7.12 -21.82
C ASP A 292 35.89 7.75 -21.02
N ALA A 293 35.63 8.21 -19.79
CA ALA A 293 36.66 8.70 -18.90
C ALA A 293 37.82 7.69 -18.74
N SER A 294 39.05 8.20 -18.72
CA SER A 294 40.26 7.37 -18.77
C SER A 294 40.31 6.34 -17.62
N ALA A 295 40.91 5.18 -17.91
CA ALA A 295 41.20 4.10 -16.97
C ALA A 295 42.64 3.60 -17.20
N SER A 296 43.57 4.56 -17.29
CA SER A 296 45.00 4.33 -17.49
C SER A 296 45.57 3.33 -16.48
N GLY A 297 46.50 2.48 -16.93
CA GLY A 297 47.17 1.51 -16.06
C GLY A 297 46.41 0.21 -15.77
N LEU A 298 45.12 0.10 -16.11
CA LEU A 298 44.33 -1.12 -15.93
C LEU A 298 44.12 -1.86 -17.26
N ARG A 299 44.15 -3.19 -17.26
CA ARG A 299 43.91 -4.05 -18.45
C ARG A 299 42.81 -5.09 -18.20
N GLY A 300 42.20 -5.58 -19.28
CA GLY A 300 41.22 -6.67 -19.25
C GLY A 300 40.05 -6.43 -18.29
N ALA A 301 39.67 -7.47 -17.54
CA ALA A 301 38.56 -7.45 -16.60
C ALA A 301 38.69 -6.38 -15.49
N ARG A 302 39.93 -6.04 -15.08
CA ARG A 302 40.18 -5.00 -14.05
C ARG A 302 39.77 -3.62 -14.54
N ARG A 303 39.98 -3.31 -15.83
CA ARG A 303 39.54 -2.05 -16.45
C ARG A 303 38.02 -1.94 -16.46
N VAL A 304 37.33 -3.02 -16.85
CA VAL A 304 35.86 -3.06 -16.88
C VAL A 304 35.27 -2.92 -15.49
N ALA A 305 35.78 -3.67 -14.50
CA ALA A 305 35.32 -3.58 -13.11
C ALA A 305 35.53 -2.17 -12.52
N PHE A 306 36.64 -1.51 -12.85
CA PHE A 306 36.88 -0.12 -12.47
C PHE A 306 35.86 0.84 -13.09
N LYS A 307 35.61 0.74 -14.40
CA LYS A 307 34.59 1.55 -15.08
C LYS A 307 33.18 1.33 -14.50
N LEU A 308 32.79 0.08 -14.24
CA LEU A 308 31.49 -0.24 -13.63
C LEU A 308 31.35 0.33 -12.21
N ARG A 309 32.40 0.26 -11.37
CA ARG A 309 32.39 0.87 -10.03
C ARG A 309 32.26 2.39 -10.09
N ARG A 310 32.94 3.04 -11.04
CA ARG A 310 32.84 4.49 -11.29
C ARG A 310 31.42 4.85 -11.75
N LEU A 311 30.91 4.15 -12.76
CA LEU A 311 29.57 4.35 -13.30
C LEU A 311 28.50 4.20 -12.21
N LYS A 312 28.60 3.15 -11.38
CA LYS A 312 27.74 2.96 -10.21
C LYS A 312 27.76 4.16 -9.26
N ARG A 313 28.93 4.75 -8.99
CA ARG A 313 29.05 5.92 -8.10
C ARG A 313 28.38 7.15 -8.71
N VAL A 314 28.67 7.43 -9.98
CA VAL A 314 28.14 8.57 -10.73
C VAL A 314 26.62 8.47 -10.83
N LEU A 315 26.09 7.32 -11.24
CA LEU A 315 24.64 7.06 -11.30
C LEU A 315 23.98 7.18 -9.92
N ARG A 316 24.62 6.72 -8.83
CA ARG A 316 24.07 6.93 -7.47
C ARG A 316 23.99 8.38 -7.09
N GLN A 317 24.98 9.20 -7.45
CA GLN A 317 25.00 10.62 -7.11
C GLN A 317 23.97 11.40 -7.92
N TRP A 318 23.96 11.23 -9.24
CA TRP A 318 22.97 11.83 -10.12
C TRP A 318 21.53 11.37 -9.78
N SER A 319 21.34 10.08 -9.51
CA SER A 319 20.03 9.57 -9.11
C SER A 319 19.56 10.18 -7.78
N ARG A 320 20.48 10.50 -6.85
CA ARG A 320 20.12 11.24 -5.62
C ARG A 320 19.71 12.67 -5.91
N THR A 321 20.37 13.39 -6.81
CA THR A 321 20.03 14.79 -7.13
C THR A 321 18.70 14.87 -7.86
N VAL A 322 18.48 14.01 -8.86
CA VAL A 322 17.18 13.93 -9.58
C VAL A 322 16.06 13.49 -8.65
N ARG A 323 16.32 12.49 -7.78
CA ARG A 323 15.33 12.12 -6.74
C ARG A 323 15.09 13.26 -5.79
N ALA A 324 16.10 13.96 -5.28
CA ALA A 324 15.92 15.04 -4.34
C ALA A 324 15.02 16.15 -4.91
N ALA A 325 15.27 16.61 -6.15
CA ALA A 325 14.44 17.62 -6.80
C ALA A 325 13.00 17.14 -7.07
N ARG A 326 12.82 15.90 -7.53
CA ARG A 326 11.49 15.31 -7.72
C ARG A 326 10.77 15.08 -6.39
N THR A 327 11.50 14.65 -5.35
CA THR A 327 11.01 14.44 -3.99
C THR A 327 10.60 15.78 -3.38
N GLU A 328 11.36 16.86 -3.55
CA GLU A 328 11.01 18.19 -3.04
C GLU A 328 9.71 18.70 -3.65
N LYS A 329 9.58 18.66 -4.99
CA LYS A 329 8.32 19.03 -5.67
C LYS A 329 7.16 18.15 -5.21
N LYS A 330 7.37 16.84 -5.12
CA LYS A 330 6.35 15.90 -4.65
C LYS A 330 5.98 16.13 -3.19
N CYS A 331 6.95 16.39 -2.31
CA CYS A 331 6.73 16.69 -0.90
C CYS A 331 5.91 17.98 -0.75
N GLY A 332 6.20 19.02 -1.53
CA GLY A 332 5.39 20.25 -1.56
C GLY A 332 3.93 19.97 -1.95
N LEU A 333 3.71 19.18 -3.02
CA LEU A 333 2.36 18.79 -3.44
C LEU A 333 1.61 17.96 -2.39
N LEU A 334 2.31 17.05 -1.71
CA LEU A 334 1.72 16.22 -0.65
C LEU A 334 1.41 17.03 0.62
N GLN A 335 2.26 18.01 0.95
CA GLN A 335 2.00 18.96 2.04
C GLN A 335 0.81 19.86 1.74
N ASP A 336 0.68 20.32 0.50
CA ASP A 336 -0.51 21.05 0.04
C ASP A 336 -1.77 20.20 0.15
N ILE A 337 -1.73 18.92 -0.25
CA ILE A 337 -2.88 18.01 -0.09
C ILE A 337 -3.24 17.86 1.39
N LEU A 338 -2.27 17.67 2.28
CA LEU A 338 -2.53 17.60 3.73
C LEU A 338 -3.09 18.91 4.30
N ARG A 339 -2.66 20.07 3.77
CA ARG A 339 -3.23 21.36 4.15
C ARG A 339 -4.70 21.45 3.74
N LEU A 340 -5.00 21.12 2.49
CA LEU A 340 -6.35 21.10 1.94
C LEU A 340 -7.25 20.07 2.63
N ASP A 341 -6.70 18.92 3.03
CA ASP A 341 -7.42 17.94 3.85
C ASP A 341 -7.85 18.56 5.18
N ARG A 342 -6.95 19.25 5.89
CA ARG A 342 -7.29 19.93 7.16
C ARG A 342 -8.28 21.07 7.00
N GLU A 343 -8.17 21.83 5.90
CA GLU A 343 -9.11 22.91 5.60
C GLU A 343 -10.52 22.35 5.36
N GLU A 344 -10.65 21.20 4.68
CA GLU A 344 -11.94 20.50 4.48
C GLU A 344 -12.57 20.01 5.79
N GLU A 345 -11.75 19.60 6.77
CA GLU A 345 -12.24 19.20 8.09
C GLU A 345 -12.85 20.38 8.87
N GLN A 346 -12.40 21.60 8.60
CA GLN A 346 -12.85 22.82 9.28
C GLN A 346 -14.01 23.52 8.57
N ALA A 347 -14.02 23.51 7.24
CA ALA A 347 -15.02 24.20 6.43
C ALA A 347 -15.13 23.63 5.01
N THR A 348 -16.22 23.96 4.32
CA THR A 348 -16.35 23.68 2.88
C THR A 348 -15.25 24.38 2.09
N LEU A 349 -14.50 23.63 1.28
CA LEU A 349 -13.47 24.17 0.41
C LEU A 349 -14.07 25.03 -0.71
N SER A 350 -13.36 26.10 -1.09
CA SER A 350 -13.70 26.91 -2.26
C SER A 350 -13.60 26.09 -3.57
N GLU A 351 -14.26 26.53 -4.63
CA GLU A 351 -14.15 25.89 -5.95
C GLU A 351 -12.68 25.84 -6.43
N ASP A 352 -11.93 26.92 -6.22
CA ASP A 352 -10.51 27.01 -6.58
C ASP A 352 -9.67 26.00 -5.79
N ASP A 353 -9.89 25.87 -4.48
CA ASP A 353 -9.15 24.93 -3.63
C ASP A 353 -9.49 23.48 -3.97
N ARG A 354 -10.76 23.19 -4.32
CA ARG A 354 -11.19 21.87 -4.81
C ARG A 354 -10.54 21.53 -6.15
N ALA A 355 -10.54 22.46 -7.11
CA ALA A 355 -9.88 22.28 -8.39
C ALA A 355 -8.36 22.08 -8.21
N ALA A 356 -7.75 22.86 -7.32
CA ALA A 356 -6.34 22.78 -7.02
C ALA A 356 -5.99 21.47 -6.30
N ARG A 357 -6.87 20.93 -5.44
CA ARG A 357 -6.75 19.60 -4.84
C ARG A 357 -6.79 18.52 -5.93
N TYR A 358 -7.81 18.54 -6.77
CA TYR A 358 -8.00 17.57 -7.85
C TYR A 358 -6.81 17.53 -8.80
N TRP A 359 -6.33 18.71 -9.21
CA TRP A 359 -5.16 18.84 -10.07
C TRP A 359 -3.88 18.25 -9.44
N ARG A 360 -3.66 18.50 -8.15
CA ARG A 360 -2.52 17.93 -7.40
C ARG A 360 -2.63 16.41 -7.24
N GLN A 361 -3.83 15.89 -7.00
CA GLN A 361 -4.12 14.45 -6.97
C GLN A 361 -3.81 13.80 -8.33
N GLY A 362 -4.20 14.44 -9.42
CA GLY A 362 -3.88 14.02 -10.79
C GLY A 362 -2.38 13.94 -11.08
N LEU A 363 -1.60 14.92 -10.64
CA LEU A 363 -0.13 14.91 -10.74
C LEU A 363 0.54 13.88 -9.83
N GLY A 364 -0.03 13.61 -8.66
CA GLY A 364 0.44 12.57 -7.74
C GLY A 364 0.23 11.13 -8.26
N GLY A 365 -0.77 10.93 -9.13
CA GLY A 365 -1.18 9.61 -9.62
C GLY A 365 -0.83 9.27 -11.07
N THR A 366 -0.92 10.23 -12.01
CA THR A 366 -1.07 9.87 -13.44
C THR A 366 0.06 10.33 -14.37
N GLY A 367 0.86 11.33 -13.98
CA GLY A 367 1.85 11.91 -14.89
C GLY A 367 1.27 12.45 -16.21
N ARG A 368 -0.06 12.56 -16.34
CA ARG A 368 -0.72 13.24 -17.46
C ARG A 368 -1.14 14.63 -17.00
N HIS A 369 -0.78 15.60 -17.83
CA HIS A 369 -1.05 17.02 -17.67
C HIS A 369 -2.46 17.35 -18.14
N PRO A 370 -3.33 17.89 -17.28
CA PRO A 370 -4.23 18.97 -17.66
C PRO A 370 -3.48 20.29 -17.53
N GLU A 371 -3.62 21.17 -18.52
CA GLU A 371 -2.89 22.44 -18.61
C GLU A 371 -3.29 23.42 -17.50
N GLN A 372 -4.46 23.27 -16.85
CA GLN A 372 -4.91 24.09 -15.73
C GLN A 372 -5.75 23.30 -14.68
N PRO A 373 -5.80 23.75 -13.40
CA PRO A 373 -6.56 23.09 -12.33
C PRO A 373 -8.06 22.98 -12.56
N HIS A 374 -8.65 24.04 -13.12
CA HIS A 374 -10.09 24.13 -13.38
C HIS A 374 -10.55 23.14 -14.48
N ASP A 375 -9.78 23.01 -15.56
CA ASP A 375 -10.09 22.10 -16.67
C ASP A 375 -10.05 20.62 -16.27
N ALA A 376 -9.13 20.27 -15.36
CA ALA A 376 -9.02 18.92 -14.80
C ALA A 376 -10.28 18.53 -14.02
N PHE A 377 -10.76 19.45 -13.18
CA PHE A 377 -11.95 19.27 -12.37
C PHE A 377 -13.23 19.12 -13.23
N GLN A 378 -13.38 19.96 -14.26
CA GLN A 378 -14.51 19.90 -15.19
C GLN A 378 -14.54 18.59 -16.00
N ALA A 379 -13.38 18.12 -16.48
CA ALA A 379 -13.29 16.84 -17.19
C ALA A 379 -13.67 15.64 -16.30
N HIS A 380 -13.40 15.71 -15.00
CA HIS A 380 -13.78 14.66 -14.04
C HIS A 380 -15.27 14.68 -13.71
N LEU A 381 -15.85 15.86 -13.53
CA LEU A 381 -17.30 16.03 -13.37
C LEU A 381 -18.02 15.38 -14.54
N GLN A 382 -17.60 15.67 -15.78
CA GLN A 382 -18.18 15.07 -16.98
C GLN A 382 -18.06 13.53 -17.05
N GLN A 383 -17.00 12.95 -16.48
CA GLN A 383 -16.82 11.48 -16.44
C GLN A 383 -17.58 10.79 -15.31
N THR A 384 -17.84 11.49 -14.21
CA THR A 384 -18.53 10.96 -13.02
C THR A 384 -20.04 11.20 -13.07
N THR A 385 -20.47 12.27 -13.73
CA THR A 385 -21.86 12.51 -14.10
C THR A 385 -22.09 12.01 -15.53
N GLY A 386 -22.37 10.73 -15.70
CA GLY A 386 -22.83 10.20 -16.98
C GLY A 386 -24.21 10.74 -17.35
N MET A 387 -24.30 12.00 -17.77
CA MET A 387 -25.40 12.61 -18.50
C MET A 387 -24.83 13.74 -19.36
N GLU A 388 -24.88 13.57 -20.68
CA GLU A 388 -24.66 14.64 -21.63
C GLU A 388 -25.69 15.75 -21.37
N ALA A 389 -25.21 16.92 -20.91
CA ALA A 389 -26.00 18.14 -20.93
C ALA A 389 -26.07 18.64 -22.37
N GLY A 390 -27.08 18.17 -23.10
CA GLY A 390 -27.50 18.77 -24.36
C GLY A 390 -27.96 20.21 -24.13
N VAL A 391 -27.33 21.14 -24.86
CA VAL A 391 -27.66 22.57 -24.89
C VAL A 391 -29.14 22.78 -25.23
N GLY A 392 -29.83 23.59 -24.43
CA GLY A 392 -31.28 23.75 -24.44
C GLY A 392 -31.87 24.59 -25.58
N GLY A 393 -33.18 24.42 -25.75
CA GLY A 393 -34.11 25.36 -26.40
C GLY A 393 -35.49 25.25 -25.72
N PRO A 394 -36.22 26.36 -25.49
CA PRO A 394 -37.39 26.37 -24.63
C PRO A 394 -38.66 25.99 -25.41
N GLY A 395 -39.49 25.13 -24.82
CA GLY A 395 -40.77 24.74 -25.40
C GLY A 395 -41.70 24.18 -24.33
N THR A 396 -42.73 24.96 -24.04
CA THR A 396 -43.87 24.67 -23.15
C THR A 396 -44.56 23.33 -23.43
N ALA A 397 -44.88 22.56 -22.38
CA ALA A 397 -46.19 21.92 -22.14
C ALA A 397 -46.09 20.86 -21.02
N THR A 398 -46.88 21.02 -19.96
CA THR A 398 -47.38 19.91 -19.13
C THR A 398 -48.36 19.08 -19.97
N PRO A 399 -48.46 17.73 -19.83
CA PRO A 399 -49.40 17.20 -18.84
C PRO A 399 -49.06 15.81 -18.21
N GLN A 400 -49.54 15.65 -16.97
CA GLN A 400 -50.22 14.50 -16.33
C GLN A 400 -49.94 13.02 -16.73
N LEU A 401 -49.65 12.23 -15.67
CA LEU A 401 -50.19 10.90 -15.29
C LEU A 401 -50.36 9.80 -16.37
N ARG A 402 -49.72 8.64 -16.16
CA ARG A 402 -50.38 7.38 -15.70
C ARG A 402 -49.44 6.18 -15.66
N ALA A 403 -49.58 5.43 -14.57
CA ALA A 403 -49.18 4.03 -14.46
C ALA A 403 -50.04 3.13 -15.35
N ALA A 404 -49.45 2.03 -15.86
CA ALA A 404 -50.20 0.86 -16.30
C ALA A 404 -49.35 -0.42 -16.14
N HIS A 405 -49.91 -1.37 -15.40
CA HIS A 405 -49.56 -2.78 -15.30
C HIS A 405 -49.87 -3.55 -16.61
N SER A 406 -49.13 -4.64 -16.85
CA SER A 406 -49.58 -5.93 -17.47
C SER A 406 -48.33 -6.82 -17.69
N LEU A 407 -48.01 -7.81 -16.85
CA LEU A 407 -48.44 -9.23 -16.86
C LEU A 407 -48.48 -9.93 -18.24
N GLY A 408 -47.78 -11.08 -18.33
CA GLY A 408 -48.01 -12.13 -19.34
C GLY A 408 -46.75 -12.84 -19.86
N GLY A 409 -46.38 -13.98 -19.27
CA GLY A 409 -45.36 -14.92 -19.78
C GLY A 409 -45.89 -15.87 -20.88
N PRO A 410 -45.42 -17.13 -20.96
CA PRO A 410 -44.17 -17.56 -21.61
C PRO A 410 -44.42 -18.65 -22.69
N VAL A 411 -43.44 -18.92 -23.59
CA VAL A 411 -43.44 -20.17 -24.41
C VAL A 411 -42.03 -20.74 -24.59
N ARG A 412 -41.91 -22.04 -24.32
CA ARG A 412 -40.77 -22.96 -24.47
C ARG A 412 -40.54 -23.38 -25.94
N GLY A 413 -39.35 -23.91 -26.25
CA GLY A 413 -39.19 -24.85 -27.37
C GLY A 413 -37.74 -25.19 -27.74
N ASP A 414 -37.30 -26.39 -27.34
CA ASP A 414 -36.05 -27.07 -27.69
C ASP A 414 -35.80 -27.28 -29.19
N ARG A 415 -34.52 -27.36 -29.61
CA ARG A 415 -33.85 -28.61 -30.09
C ARG A 415 -32.57 -28.35 -30.93
N ASN A 416 -31.50 -29.02 -30.49
CA ASN A 416 -30.47 -29.79 -31.23
C ASN A 416 -29.70 -29.24 -32.46
N LEU A 417 -28.37 -29.26 -32.26
CA LEU A 417 -27.19 -29.41 -33.17
C LEU A 417 -27.38 -30.44 -34.32
N PRO A 418 -26.53 -30.52 -35.40
CA PRO A 418 -25.06 -30.35 -35.35
C PRO A 418 -24.29 -29.79 -36.58
N GLY A 419 -23.03 -29.39 -36.32
CA GLY A 419 -21.82 -29.67 -37.13
C GLY A 419 -21.63 -29.00 -38.50
N ASN A 420 -20.64 -28.11 -38.62
CA ASN A 420 -19.58 -28.32 -39.62
C ASN A 420 -18.27 -27.59 -39.27
N ARG A 421 -17.16 -28.29 -39.51
CA ARG A 421 -15.78 -27.79 -39.49
C ARG A 421 -15.51 -27.05 -40.79
N GLU A 422 -14.85 -25.90 -40.74
CA GLU A 422 -13.79 -25.57 -41.70
C GLU A 422 -12.91 -24.44 -41.20
N GLY A 423 -11.60 -24.66 -41.31
CA GLY A 423 -10.57 -23.82 -40.72
C GLY A 423 -10.28 -22.57 -41.53
N ARG A 424 -10.04 -21.45 -40.83
CA ARG A 424 -9.17 -20.38 -41.31
C ARG A 424 -8.15 -20.03 -40.24
N ARG A 425 -6.91 -20.45 -40.51
CA ARG A 425 -5.70 -19.95 -39.86
C ARG A 425 -5.69 -18.42 -39.95
N ARG A 426 -5.76 -17.72 -38.82
CA ARG A 426 -5.27 -16.33 -38.70
C ARG A 426 -4.02 -16.35 -37.83
N GLN A 427 -2.96 -15.81 -38.41
CA GLN A 427 -1.62 -15.76 -37.87
C GLN A 427 -1.60 -14.97 -36.56
N SER A 428 -1.04 -15.61 -35.53
CA SER A 428 -0.64 -14.96 -34.27
C SER A 428 0.55 -14.05 -34.53
N THR A 429 0.34 -12.75 -34.50
CA THR A 429 1.42 -11.75 -34.40
C THR A 429 1.90 -11.70 -32.95
N ARG A 430 2.97 -12.43 -32.65
CA ARG A 430 3.76 -12.27 -31.42
C ARG A 430 4.41 -10.86 -31.40
N PRO A 431 4.44 -10.16 -30.25
CA PRO A 431 5.24 -8.95 -30.14
C PRO A 431 6.72 -9.30 -30.21
N ARG A 432 7.42 -8.65 -31.15
CA ARG A 432 8.87 -8.78 -31.35
C ARG A 432 9.62 -8.29 -30.12
N ARG A 433 10.50 -9.14 -29.58
CA ARG A 433 11.62 -8.74 -28.72
C ARG A 433 12.39 -7.61 -29.40
N ILE A 434 12.44 -6.44 -28.77
CA ILE A 434 13.41 -5.40 -29.10
C ILE A 434 14.78 -5.92 -28.65
N GLN A 435 15.61 -6.35 -29.59
CA GLN A 435 17.04 -6.60 -29.37
C GLN A 435 17.75 -5.26 -29.21
N LEU A 436 18.18 -4.93 -27.99
CA LEU A 436 19.12 -3.85 -27.72
C LEU A 436 20.51 -4.27 -28.23
N ASN A 437 20.79 -3.97 -29.51
CA ASN A 437 22.12 -3.99 -30.09
C ASN A 437 22.79 -2.63 -29.86
N VAL A 438 23.53 -2.47 -28.75
CA VAL A 438 24.52 -1.38 -28.62
C VAL A 438 25.75 -1.87 -27.85
N LEU A 439 26.61 -2.64 -28.49
CA LEU A 439 28.04 -2.77 -28.14
C LEU A 439 28.82 -3.08 -29.44
N PRO A 440 29.82 -2.27 -29.83
CA PRO A 440 30.58 -2.55 -31.04
C PRO A 440 31.61 -3.67 -30.79
N LYS A 441 31.62 -4.62 -31.74
CA LYS A 441 32.68 -5.60 -31.99
C LYS A 441 34.01 -4.87 -32.27
N ILE A 442 35.06 -5.17 -31.52
CA ILE A 442 36.45 -4.95 -31.96
C ILE A 442 37.25 -6.24 -31.75
N LEU A 443 37.50 -6.87 -32.91
CA LEU A 443 38.59 -7.74 -33.33
C LEU A 443 39.22 -8.76 -32.36
N VAL A 444 38.91 -10.03 -32.66
CA VAL A 444 39.90 -11.11 -32.75
C VAL A 444 40.62 -10.98 -34.10
N HIS A 445 41.96 -10.91 -34.11
CA HIS A 445 42.85 -11.60 -35.06
C HIS A 445 44.32 -11.37 -34.67
N SER A 446 45.00 -12.41 -34.18
CA SER A 446 46.10 -13.07 -34.92
C SER A 446 47.04 -13.88 -34.01
N LYS A 447 47.32 -15.09 -34.51
CA LYS A 447 48.55 -15.90 -34.39
C LYS A 447 48.87 -16.62 -33.08
N THR A 448 48.47 -17.89 -33.07
CA THR A 448 49.34 -19.07 -32.95
C THR A 448 50.78 -18.85 -32.46
N GLY A 449 51.10 -19.38 -31.28
CA GLY A 449 52.46 -19.51 -30.77
C GLY A 449 52.49 -20.45 -29.56
N ARG A 450 53.24 -21.54 -29.70
CA ARG A 450 53.45 -22.67 -28.77
C ARG A 450 53.90 -22.27 -27.36
N GLY A 451 53.67 -23.18 -26.41
CA GLY A 451 54.53 -23.34 -25.23
C GLY A 451 53.78 -23.82 -23.99
N GLY A 452 53.67 -25.14 -23.81
CA GLY A 452 53.48 -25.71 -22.47
C GLY A 452 54.76 -25.64 -21.65
N TYR A 453 54.64 -25.73 -20.33
CA TYR A 453 55.46 -26.56 -19.42
C TYR A 453 55.00 -26.29 -17.98
N VAL A 454 54.68 -27.40 -17.30
CA VAL A 454 54.56 -27.68 -15.86
C VAL A 454 53.52 -26.91 -15.04
#